data_AF-A0A6J7VRJ3-F1
#
_entry.id   AF-A0A6J7VRJ3-F1
#
_cell.length_a   1.000
_cell.length_b   1.000
_cell.length_c   1.000
_cell.angle_alpha   90.00
_cell.angle_beta   90.00
_cell.angle_gamma   90.00
#
_symmetry.space_group_name_H-M   'P 1'
#
loop_
_entity.id
_entity.type
_entity.pdbx_description
1 polymer ?
#
loop_
_entity_poly.entity_id
_entity_poly.type
_entity_poly.pdbx_seq_one_letter_code
_entity_poly.pdbx_strand_id
1 'polypeptide(L)' 'MILAQKKLESKDLDLLYLNDVSGGAIFGSDSTTGSILDRNGAVIPVDEMSKDTLSHLLLDQALHKLG' A
#
# COMPACT_ATOMS: atom_id res chain seq x y z
N MET A 1 -2.95 1.50 12.52
CA MET A 1 -2.86 0.02 12.44
C MET A 1 -4.22 -0.67 12.58
N ILE A 2 -4.92 -0.58 13.72
CA ILE A 2 -6.18 -1.31 13.95
C ILE A 2 -7.27 -0.99 12.90
N LEU A 3 -7.42 0.27 12.49
CA LEU A 3 -8.39 0.65 11.43
C LEU A 3 -8.06 0.02 10.07
N ALA A 4 -6.77 -0.11 9.74
CA ALA A 4 -6.34 -0.63 8.45
C ALA A 4 -6.57 -2.15 8.36
N GLN A 5 -6.26 -2.89 9.44
CA GLN A 5 -6.56 -4.32 9.54
C GLN A 5 -8.07 -4.58 9.48
N LYS A 6 -8.88 -3.84 10.25
CA LYS A 6 -10.35 -3.94 10.18
C LYS A 6 -10.90 -3.67 8.78
N LYS A 7 -10.31 -2.71 8.05
CA LYS A 7 -10.73 -2.38 6.68
C LYS A 7 -10.38 -3.50 5.71
N LEU A 8 -9.20 -4.11 5.88
CA LEU A 8 -8.73 -5.25 5.10
C LEU A 8 -9.64 -6.46 5.33
N GLU A 9 -9.96 -6.79 6.58
CA GLU A 9 -10.90 -7.86 6.95
C GLU A 9 -12.33 -7.60 6.43
N SER A 10 -12.87 -6.39 6.64
CA SER A 10 -14.25 -6.06 6.23
C SER A 10 -14.49 -6.12 4.71
N LYS A 11 -13.41 -6.00 3.93
CA LYS A 11 -13.45 -5.97 2.46
C LYS A 11 -12.90 -7.25 1.84
N ASP A 12 -12.53 -8.22 2.67
CA ASP A 12 -11.90 -9.49 2.28
C ASP A 12 -10.73 -9.29 1.30
N LEU A 13 -9.82 -8.37 1.66
CA LEU A 13 -8.65 -8.04 0.83
C LEU A 13 -7.44 -8.86 1.27
N ASP A 14 -6.58 -9.21 0.32
CA ASP A 14 -5.27 -9.84 0.60
C ASP A 14 -4.17 -8.80 0.86
N LEU A 15 -4.30 -7.62 0.26
CA LEU A 15 -3.33 -6.54 0.33
C LEU A 15 -4.02 -5.17 0.42
N LEU A 16 -3.46 -4.26 1.21
CA LEU A 16 -3.91 -2.88 1.32
C LEU A 16 -2.72 -1.93 1.33
N TYR A 17 -2.62 -1.05 0.33
CA TYR A 17 -1.65 0.04 0.34
C TYR A 17 -2.21 1.28 1.05
N LEU A 18 -1.44 1.81 2.00
CA LEU A 18 -1.73 2.99 2.77
C LEU A 18 -0.81 4.12 2.30
N ASN A 19 -1.37 5.08 1.56
CA ASN A 19 -0.65 6.30 1.20
C ASN A 19 -0.43 7.18 2.46
N ASP A 20 0.78 7.68 2.67
CA ASP A 20 1.04 8.69 3.69
C ASP A 20 0.81 10.10 3.14
N VAL A 21 -0.44 10.56 3.23
CA VAL A 21 -0.86 11.88 2.71
C VAL A 21 -0.50 13.05 3.64
N SER A 22 0.33 12.82 4.66
CA SER A 22 0.76 13.86 5.60
C SER A 22 1.37 15.05 4.87
N GLY A 23 1.02 16.26 5.28
CA GLY A 23 1.50 17.49 4.64
C GLY A 23 0.91 17.79 3.25
N GLY A 24 -0.07 17.00 2.77
CA GLY A 24 -0.75 17.27 1.50
C GLY A 24 0.08 16.95 0.24
N ALA A 25 1.24 16.31 0.40
CA ALA A 25 2.26 16.19 -0.65
C ALA A 25 1.99 15.11 -1.73
N ILE A 26 1.03 14.20 -1.55
CA ILE A 26 0.84 13.05 -2.47
C ILE A 26 -0.18 13.34 -3.59
N PHE A 27 -1.16 14.21 -3.33
CA PHE A 27 -2.19 14.55 -4.32
C PHE A 27 -1.64 15.63 -5.28
N GLY A 28 -1.39 15.23 -6.54
CA GLY A 28 -0.78 16.10 -7.56
C GLY A 28 0.75 16.00 -7.65
N SER A 29 1.42 15.23 -6.79
CA SER A 29 2.84 14.88 -6.93
C SER A 29 3.03 13.63 -7.79
N ASP A 30 4.16 13.51 -8.47
CA ASP A 30 4.58 12.28 -9.14
C ASP A 30 5.19 11.26 -8.16
N SER A 31 5.53 11.71 -6.94
CA SER A 31 6.02 10.85 -5.85
C SER A 31 4.93 10.45 -4.86
N THR A 32 5.16 9.31 -4.20
CA THR A 32 4.31 8.74 -3.17
C THR A 32 5.17 7.98 -2.17
N THR A 33 4.70 7.92 -0.93
CA THR A 33 5.31 7.17 0.18
C THR A 33 4.18 6.56 1.01
N GLY A 34 4.46 5.50 1.74
CA GLY A 34 3.42 4.84 2.49
C GLY A 34 3.82 3.48 3.07
N SER A 35 2.84 2.61 3.20
CA SER A 35 3.05 1.25 3.69
C SER A 35 2.07 0.27 3.08
N ILE A 36 2.53 -0.94 2.79
CA ILE A 36 1.69 -2.05 2.39
C ILE A 36 1.33 -2.88 3.61
N LEU A 37 0.05 -3.22 3.74
CA LEU A 37 -0.48 -4.11 4.76
C LEU A 37 -0.95 -5.41 4.09
N ASP A 38 -0.45 -6.54 4.60
CA ASP A 38 -0.91 -7.88 4.23
C ASP A 38 -2.01 -8.36 5.19
N ARG A 39 -2.85 -9.28 4.73
CA ARG A 39 -3.86 -9.99 5.55
C ARG A 39 -3.26 -10.67 6.79
N ASN A 40 -2.00 -11.09 6.72
CA ASN A 40 -1.28 -11.67 7.85
C ASN A 40 -0.85 -10.63 8.91
N GLY A 41 -1.16 -9.34 8.70
CA GLY A 41 -0.78 -8.25 9.59
C GLY A 41 0.64 -7.73 9.38
N ALA A 42 1.38 -8.26 8.39
CA ALA A 42 2.68 -7.74 8.01
C ALA A 42 2.57 -6.33 7.44
N VAL A 43 3.45 -5.44 7.89
CA VAL A 43 3.54 -4.05 7.42
C VAL A 43 4.87 -3.87 6.72
N ILE A 44 4.82 -3.52 5.45
CA ILE A 44 6.00 -3.30 4.62
C ILE A 44 6.07 -1.79 4.35
N PRO A 45 7.06 -1.06 4.91
CA PRO A 45 7.24 0.34 4.59
C PRO A 45 7.62 0.50 3.12
N VAL A 46 7.08 1.53 2.48
CA VAL A 46 7.39 1.90 1.10
C VAL A 46 8.03 3.28 1.16
N ASP A 47 9.33 3.33 0.86
CA ASP A 47 10.09 4.57 0.75
C ASP A 47 9.51 5.47 -0.35
N GLU A 48 9.86 6.76 -0.31
CA GLU A 48 9.41 7.70 -1.34
C GLU A 48 9.88 7.26 -2.74
N MET A 49 8.92 7.02 -3.62
CA MET A 49 9.15 6.59 -4.98
C MET A 49 8.13 7.21 -5.93
N SER A 50 8.36 7.09 -7.24
CA SER A 50 7.40 7.55 -8.23
C SER A 50 6.13 6.69 -8.23
N LYS A 51 5.01 7.27 -8.64
CA LYS A 51 3.74 6.53 -8.83
C LYS A 51 3.86 5.41 -9.87
N ASP A 52 4.69 5.58 -10.88
CA ASP A 52 4.98 4.54 -11.86
C ASP A 52 5.70 3.34 -11.23
N THR A 53 6.76 3.61 -10.45
CA THR A 53 7.49 2.57 -9.71
C THR A 53 6.60 1.85 -8.70
N LEU A 54 5.76 2.60 -7.97
CA LEU A 54 4.79 2.01 -7.04
C LEU A 54 3.82 1.07 -7.77
N SER A 55 3.35 1.45 -8.96
CA SER A 55 2.38 0.65 -9.72
C SER A 55 2.95 -0.72 -10.09
N HIS A 56 4.21 -0.76 -10.53
CA HIS A 56 4.91 -2.02 -10.81
C HIS A 56 5.09 -2.85 -9.53
N LEU A 57 5.50 -2.22 -8.42
CA LEU A 57 5.67 -2.91 -7.16
C LEU A 57 4.36 -3.54 -6.64
N LEU A 58 3.23 -2.82 -6.74
CA LEU A 58 1.93 -3.35 -6.35
C LEU A 58 1.49 -4.50 -7.25
N LEU A 59 1.78 -4.43 -8.55
CA LEU A 59 1.51 -5.51 -9.50
C LEU A 59 2.32 -6.77 -9.15
N ASP A 60 3.61 -6.63 -8.86
CA ASP A 60 4.47 -7.74 -8.44
C ASP A 60 3.95 -8.40 -7.16
N GLN A 61 3.53 -7.60 -6.17
CA GLN A 61 2.93 -8.11 -4.93
C GLN A 61 1.62 -8.86 -5.19
N ALA A 62 0.77 -8.36 -6.09
CA ALA A 62 -0.47 -9.04 -6.46
C ALA A 62 -0.19 -10.36 -7.18
N LEU A 63 0.80 -10.40 -8.08
CA LEU A 63 1.21 -11.62 -8.77
C LEU A 63 1.76 -12.67 -7.79
N HIS A 64 2.59 -12.28 -6.83
CA HIS A 64 3.10 -13.19 -5.80
C HIS A 64 2.00 -13.80 -4.92
N LYS A 65 0.85 -13.14 -4.77
CA LYS A 65 -0.28 -13.65 -3.97
C LYS A 65 -1.20 -14.58 -4.76
N LEU A 66 -1.14 -14.53 -6.10
CA LEU A 66 -1.97 -15.34 -7.00
C LEU A 66 -1.29 -16.64 -7.45
N GLY A 67 0.03 -16.78 -7.24
CA GLY A 67 0.79 -18.02 -7.45
C GLY A 67 0.92 -18.86 -6.20
#